data_AF-A0A957CA88-F1
#
_entry.id   AF-A0A957CA88-F1
#
_cell.length_a   1.000
_cell.length_b   1.000
_cell.length_c   1.000
_cell.angle_alpha   90.00
_cell.angle_beta   90.00
_cell.angle_gamma   90.00
#
_symmetry.space_group_name_H-M   'P 1'
#
loop_
_entity.id
_entity.type
_entity.pdbx_description
1 polymer ?
#
loop_
_entity_poly.entity_id
_entity_poly.type
_entity_poly.pdbx_seq_one_letter_code
_entity_poly.pdbx_strand_id
1 'polypeptide(L)' 'MAKVRKRRQPKKKPPQVSEKTRIYNRKRSFAEKFLLVMGIIIVVSMVLSLVINN' A
#
# COMPACT_ATOMS: atom_id res chain seq x y z
N MET A 1 -30.04 -35.08 27.72
CA MET A 1 -29.05 -35.43 26.67
C MET A 1 -28.62 -34.16 25.94
N ALA A 2 -27.40 -33.67 26.20
CA ALA A 2 -26.91 -32.43 25.59
C ALA A 2 -26.41 -32.69 24.16
N LYS A 3 -26.96 -31.97 23.17
CA LYS A 3 -26.49 -32.03 21.77
C LYS A 3 -25.05 -31.51 21.68
N VAL A 4 -24.10 -32.42 21.43
CA VAL A 4 -22.70 -32.08 21.16
C VAL A 4 -22.63 -31.32 19.84
N ARG A 5 -22.35 -30.01 19.90
CA ARG A 5 -22.09 -29.17 18.71
C ARG A 5 -20.77 -29.60 18.07
N LYS A 6 -20.82 -30.09 16.83
CA LYS A 6 -19.60 -30.41 16.04
C LYS A 6 -18.74 -29.14 15.92
N ARG A 7 -17.56 -29.13 16.56
CA ARG A 7 -16.54 -28.07 16.36
C ARG A 7 -16.13 -28.08 14.89
N ARG A 8 -16.17 -26.91 14.24
CA ARG A 8 -15.65 -26.73 12.88
C ARG A 8 -14.14 -27.00 12.94
N GLN A 9 -13.66 -27.96 12.15
CA GLN A 9 -12.23 -28.21 12.02
C GLN A 9 -11.54 -26.94 11.49
N PRO A 10 -10.30 -26.64 11.94
CA PRO A 10 -9.56 -25.51 11.41
C PRO A 10 -9.35 -25.73 9.91
N LYS A 11 -9.83 -24.78 9.09
CA LYS A 11 -9.66 -24.83 7.64
C LYS A 11 -8.16 -24.93 7.32
N LYS A 12 -7.84 -25.76 6.32
CA LYS A 12 -6.50 -25.99 5.76
C LYS A 12 -5.73 -24.66 5.61
N LYS A 13 -4.41 -24.75 5.85
CA LYS A 13 -3.41 -23.66 5.83
C LYS A 13 -3.72 -22.62 4.74
N PRO A 14 -3.58 -21.31 5.03
CA PRO A 14 -3.78 -20.28 4.01
C PRO A 14 -2.86 -20.54 2.81
N PRO A 15 -3.30 -20.24 1.58
CA PRO A 15 -2.48 -20.42 0.39
C PRO A 15 -1.16 -19.66 0.58
N GLN A 16 -0.04 -20.31 0.31
CA GLN A 16 1.27 -19.66 0.27
C GLN A 16 1.28 -18.72 -0.92
N VAL A 17 0.82 -17.48 -0.71
CA VAL A 17 0.92 -16.44 -1.72
C VAL A 17 2.41 -16.12 -1.86
N SER A 18 2.97 -16.42 -3.03
CA SER A 18 4.37 -16.12 -3.36
C SER A 18 4.70 -14.67 -2.96
N GLU A 19 5.79 -14.49 -2.22
CA GLU A 19 6.25 -13.17 -1.76
C GLU A 19 6.44 -12.20 -2.92
N LYS A 20 6.88 -12.72 -4.08
CA LYS A 20 7.05 -11.96 -5.32
C LYS A 20 5.73 -11.34 -5.78
N THR A 21 4.63 -12.09 -5.68
CA THR A 21 3.29 -11.64 -6.05
C THR A 21 2.76 -10.61 -5.04
N ARG A 22 3.11 -10.75 -3.76
CA ARG A 22 2.75 -9.80 -2.70
C ARG A 22 3.47 -8.45 -2.84
N ILE A 23 4.74 -8.45 -3.25
CA ILE A 23 5.52 -7.22 -3.48
C ILE A 23 4.98 -6.48 -4.71
N TYR A 24 4.69 -7.19 -5.80
CA TYR A 24 4.19 -6.59 -7.05
C TYR A 24 2.78 -6.01 -6.91
N ASN A 25 1.89 -6.67 -6.15
CA ASN A 25 0.53 -6.18 -5.90
C ASN A 25 0.43 -5.29 -4.65
N ARG A 26 1.56 -4.82 -4.09
CA ARG A 26 1.56 -3.96 -2.91
C ARG A 26 0.97 -2.60 -3.30
N LYS A 27 -0.16 -2.24 -2.69
CA LYS A 27 -0.75 -0.90 -2.85
C LYS A 27 0.24 0.14 -2.32
N ARG A 28 0.39 1.26 -3.05
CA ARG A 28 1.22 2.39 -2.61
C ARG A 28 0.77 2.88 -1.24
N SER A 29 1.74 3.02 -0.33
CA SER A 29 1.49 3.55 1.01
C SER A 29 1.13 5.04 0.95
N PHE A 30 0.51 5.56 2.02
CA PHE A 30 0.25 6.99 2.13
C PHE A 30 1.53 7.82 1.99
N ALA A 31 2.63 7.37 2.62
CA ALA A 31 3.94 8.01 2.52
C ALA A 31 4.45 8.08 1.08
N GLU A 32 4.34 7.01 0.29
CA GLU A 32 4.73 7.01 -1.12
C GLU A 32 3.91 7.99 -1.96
N LYS A 33 2.60 8.09 -1.70
CA LYS A 33 1.74 9.08 -2.36
C LYS A 33 2.09 10.50 -1.95
N PHE A 34 2.35 10.72 -0.66
CA PHE A 34 2.73 12.01 -0.12
C PHE A 34 4.06 12.51 -0.69
N LEU A 35 5.07 11.63 -0.75
CA LEU A 35 6.37 11.95 -1.36
C LEU A 35 6.24 12.34 -2.83
N LEU A 36 5.38 11.66 -3.60
CA LEU A 36 5.10 12.05 -4.99
C LEU A 36 4.50 13.44 -5.10
N VAL A 37 3.51 13.77 -4.26
CA VAL A 37 2.88 15.10 -4.26
C VAL A 37 3.89 16.17 -3.87
N MET A 38 4.69 15.94 -2.83
CA MET A 38 5.72 16.88 -2.40
C MET A 38 6.78 17.11 -3.48
N GLY A 39 7.19 16.05 -4.19
CA GLY A 39 8.10 16.17 -5.33
C GLY A 39 7.55 17.07 -6.44
N ILE A 40 6.27 16.93 -6.78
CA ILE A 40 5.61 17.79 -7.79
C ILE A 40 5.59 19.25 -7.32
N ILE A 41 5.22 19.51 -6.06
CA ILE A 41 5.17 20.86 -5.51
C ILE A 41 6.55 21.54 -5.57
N ILE A 42 7.62 20.84 -5.19
CA ILE A 42 8.99 21.38 -5.21
C ILE A 42 9.40 21.80 -6.63
N VAL A 43 9.13 20.95 -7.62
CA VAL A 43 9.46 21.26 -9.02
C VAL A 43 8.70 22.49 -9.51
N VAL A 44 7.40 22.57 -9.20
CA VAL A 44 6.57 23.74 -9.56
C VAL A 44 7.10 25.00 -8.88
N SER A 45 7.43 24.94 -7.60
CA SER A 45 8.01 26.07 -6.86
C SER A 45 9.34 26.52 -7.47
N MET A 46 10.21 25.58 -7.85
CA MET A 46 11.50 25.90 -8.47
C MET A 46 11.34 26.62 -9.82
N VAL A 47 10.40 26.16 -10.66
CA VAL A 47 10.08 26.82 -11.93
C VAL A 47 9.53 28.23 -11.69
N LEU A 48 8.62 28.40 -10.71
CA LEU A 48 8.08 29.71 -10.36
C LEU A 48 9.17 30.68 -9.90
N SER A 49 10.11 30.22 -9.07
CA SER A 49 11.23 31.04 -8.61
C SER A 49 12.10 31.55 -9.76
N LEU A 50 12.35 30.73 -10.78
CA LEU A 50 13.09 31.14 -11.97
C LEU A 50 12.34 32.20 -12.79
N VAL A 51 11.02 32.08 -12.90
CA VAL A 51 10.18 33.05 -13.63
C VAL A 51 10.09 34.39 -12.89
N ILE A 52 9.99 34.38 -11.55
CA ILE A 52 9.87 35.60 -10.76
C ILE A 52 11.22 36.35 -10.67
N ASN A 53 12.34 35.63 -10.68
CA ASN A 53 13.68 36.22 -10.55
C ASN A 53 14.26 36.73 -11.87
N ASN A 54 13.51 36.66 -12.97
CA ASN A 54 13.89 37.11 -14.31
C ASN A 54 12.92 38.18 -14.81
#